data_AF-A0A975E598-F1
#
_entry.id   AF-A0A975E598-F1
#
_cell.length_a   1.000
_cell.length_b   1.000
_cell.length_c   1.000
_cell.angle_alpha   90.00
_cell.angle_beta   90.00
_cell.angle_gamma   90.00
#
_symmetry.space_group_name_H-M   'P 1'
#
loop_
_entity.id
_entity.type
_entity.pdbx_description
1 polymer ?
#
loop_
_entity_poly.entity_id
_entity_poly.type
_entity_poly.pdbx_seq_one_letter_code
_entity_poly.pdbx_strand_id
1 'polypeptide(L)'
;MSHLPSLSLLESRPARIEWARQRFFEEGQVPTGVVSEAVFESWARCLRRHGNPHERAAFEPVTASRTQLALLKNRPLRQAWMDEVPRLESALSSTSCAWMLTDATGVLIGSTCVGRSHEALMPVATRLGVNLSEDAVGTTAPGVAARTGKPLCVQGGEHFFDSVKEMHCAAAPIRDIRGQIAGVLDLSSERIPFSFDAAAVAGVFAGAIENRLLVAQSTEHLVIRFQITAELLDTAMVGLIGIDAEGRIAWENAAARSLLGGSTLAVHHEDRTPDRRLGLSWPQLASLPASGAAPLSLPNGLLVWARAEMRMPDGLRGLVPAWSPPVVDTAEVGVSTTQGTTSMPLLRESDLALIQRTLHACKGNVSGAAKQLGVSRGLIYRRLRAAGPCAEARSA
;
A
#
# COMPACT_ATOMS: atom_id res chain seq x y z
N MET A 1 -43.52 -18.43 0.15
CA MET A 1 -42.74 -17.39 0.86
C MET A 1 -41.97 -18.10 1.97
N SER A 2 -40.75 -18.53 1.68
CA SER A 2 -39.84 -19.14 2.64
C SER A 2 -39.36 -18.07 3.61
N HIS A 3 -39.69 -18.22 4.90
CA HIS A 3 -39.16 -17.35 5.95
C HIS A 3 -37.66 -17.61 6.12
N LEU A 4 -36.83 -16.73 5.56
CA LEU A 4 -35.40 -16.77 5.84
C LEU A 4 -35.14 -16.47 7.32
N PRO A 5 -34.24 -17.22 7.99
CA PRO A 5 -33.85 -16.91 9.35
C PRO A 5 -33.26 -15.50 9.45
N SER A 6 -33.47 -14.84 10.59
CA SER A 6 -32.84 -13.55 10.87
C SER A 6 -31.31 -13.68 10.87
N LEU A 7 -30.59 -12.64 10.46
CA LEU A 7 -29.12 -12.61 10.45
C LEU A 7 -28.49 -13.02 11.78
N SER A 8 -29.19 -12.77 12.90
CA SER A 8 -28.79 -13.16 14.26
C SER A 8 -28.75 -14.67 14.51
N LEU A 9 -29.40 -15.48 13.67
CA LEU A 9 -29.46 -16.94 13.77
C LEU A 9 -28.42 -17.65 12.88
N LEU A 10 -27.67 -16.90 12.07
CA LEU A 10 -26.68 -17.44 11.15
C LEU A 10 -25.28 -17.43 11.78
N GLU A 11 -24.89 -18.57 12.33
CA GLU A 11 -23.63 -18.71 13.08
C GLU A 11 -22.39 -18.52 12.21
N SER A 12 -22.38 -19.02 10.97
CA SER A 12 -21.19 -19.03 10.10
C SER A 12 -21.17 -17.89 9.07
N ARG A 13 -19.96 -17.40 8.72
CA ARG A 13 -19.78 -16.40 7.65
C ARG A 13 -20.34 -16.88 6.30
N PRO A 14 -20.10 -18.14 5.85
CA PRO A 14 -20.69 -18.65 4.62
C PRO A 14 -22.22 -18.60 4.62
N ALA A 15 -22.86 -18.96 5.73
CA ALA A 15 -24.32 -18.93 5.82
C ALA A 15 -24.88 -17.50 5.74
N ARG A 16 -24.19 -16.52 6.34
CA ARG A 16 -24.55 -15.10 6.19
C ARG A 16 -24.39 -14.62 4.74
N ILE A 17 -23.31 -15.00 4.07
CA ILE A 17 -23.10 -14.64 2.65
C ILE A 17 -24.19 -15.25 1.77
N GLU A 18 -24.56 -16.51 1.97
CA GLU A 18 -25.64 -17.14 1.18
C GLU A 18 -27.00 -16.46 1.44
N TRP A 19 -27.29 -16.10 2.69
CA TRP A 19 -28.45 -15.28 3.01
C TRP A 19 -28.43 -13.93 2.27
N ALA A 20 -27.26 -13.27 2.21
CA ALA A 20 -27.10 -12.01 1.49
C ALA A 20 -27.30 -12.18 -0.02
N ARG A 21 -26.81 -13.28 -0.60
CA ARG A 21 -27.06 -13.62 -2.01
C ARG A 21 -28.54 -13.79 -2.28
N GLN A 22 -29.26 -14.54 -1.45
CA GLN A 22 -30.68 -14.75 -1.64
C GLN A 22 -31.47 -13.43 -1.59
N ARG A 23 -31.19 -12.60 -0.58
CA ARG A 23 -31.79 -11.26 -0.46
C ARG A 23 -31.53 -10.40 -1.69
N PHE A 24 -30.31 -10.44 -2.21
CA PHE A 24 -29.92 -9.60 -3.34
C PHE A 24 -30.45 -10.11 -4.68
N PHE A 25 -30.20 -11.37 -5.01
CA PHE A 25 -30.50 -11.94 -6.33
C PHE A 25 -31.96 -12.40 -6.50
N GLU A 26 -32.60 -12.89 -5.43
CA GLU A 26 -33.99 -13.38 -5.51
C GLU A 26 -35.00 -12.32 -5.05
N GLU A 27 -34.70 -11.58 -3.97
CA GLU A 27 -35.65 -10.63 -3.38
C GLU A 27 -35.43 -9.17 -3.82
N GLY A 28 -34.33 -8.88 -4.52
CA GLY A 28 -33.99 -7.52 -4.96
C GLY A 28 -33.68 -6.53 -3.82
N GLN A 29 -33.33 -7.03 -2.64
CA GLN A 29 -33.04 -6.23 -1.45
C GLN A 29 -31.54 -6.08 -1.25
N VAL A 30 -31.11 -4.95 -0.66
CA VAL A 30 -29.70 -4.69 -0.36
C VAL A 30 -29.33 -5.28 1.01
N PRO A 31 -28.47 -6.33 1.07
CA PRO A 31 -28.05 -6.91 2.34
C PRO A 31 -26.96 -6.05 2.99
N THR A 32 -27.35 -5.21 3.96
CA THR A 32 -26.40 -4.34 4.68
C THR A 32 -25.58 -5.10 5.72
N GLY A 33 -24.27 -4.85 5.79
CA GLY A 33 -23.40 -5.30 6.89
C GLY A 33 -22.90 -6.75 6.78
N VAL A 34 -23.18 -7.46 5.69
CA VAL A 34 -22.75 -8.85 5.48
C VAL A 34 -21.59 -8.95 4.50
N VAL A 35 -21.73 -8.29 3.35
CA VAL A 35 -20.70 -8.18 2.32
C VAL A 35 -20.20 -6.73 2.26
N SER A 36 -18.99 -6.53 1.76
CA SER A 36 -18.46 -5.18 1.58
C SER A 36 -19.25 -4.43 0.51
N GLU A 37 -19.28 -3.10 0.61
CA GLU A 37 -19.90 -2.22 -0.39
C GLU A 37 -19.32 -2.47 -1.80
N ALA A 38 -18.02 -2.70 -1.90
CA ALA A 38 -17.34 -3.00 -3.16
C ALA A 38 -17.84 -4.29 -3.82
N VAL A 39 -18.08 -5.36 -3.03
CA VAL A 39 -18.63 -6.63 -3.52
C VAL A 39 -20.08 -6.44 -3.95
N PHE A 40 -20.87 -5.72 -3.15
CA PHE A 40 -22.26 -5.39 -3.49
C PHE A 40 -22.38 -4.61 -4.81
N GLU A 41 -21.57 -3.56 -4.99
CA GLU A 41 -21.57 -2.81 -6.24
C GLU A 41 -21.13 -3.66 -7.43
N SER A 42 -20.21 -4.60 -7.21
CA SER A 42 -19.80 -5.59 -8.21
C SER A 42 -20.96 -6.51 -8.59
N TRP A 43 -21.68 -7.08 -7.61
CA TRP A 43 -22.87 -7.89 -7.87
C TRP A 43 -23.91 -7.15 -8.69
N ALA A 44 -24.18 -5.88 -8.37
CA ALA A 44 -25.14 -5.07 -9.13
C ALA A 44 -24.73 -4.89 -10.60
N ARG A 45 -23.44 -4.76 -10.88
CA ARG A 45 -22.92 -4.66 -12.26
C ARG A 45 -22.97 -5.99 -12.99
N CYS A 46 -22.52 -7.06 -12.34
CA CYS A 46 -22.58 -8.40 -12.91
C CYS A 46 -24.02 -8.84 -13.20
N LEU A 47 -24.97 -8.50 -12.32
CA LEU A 47 -26.39 -8.78 -12.54
C LEU A 47 -26.93 -8.05 -13.77
N ARG A 48 -26.58 -6.78 -13.99
CA ARG A 48 -26.94 -6.05 -15.21
C ARG A 48 -26.31 -6.65 -16.48
N ARG A 49 -25.12 -7.24 -16.37
CA ARG A 49 -24.35 -7.74 -17.50
C ARG A 49 -24.72 -9.17 -17.92
N HIS A 50 -24.94 -10.04 -16.94
CA HIS A 50 -25.12 -11.48 -17.11
C HIS A 50 -26.55 -11.96 -16.79
N GLY A 51 -27.30 -11.21 -15.99
CA GLY A 51 -28.69 -11.54 -15.64
C GLY A 51 -28.85 -12.70 -14.64
N ASN A 52 -28.05 -13.76 -14.72
CA ASN A 52 -28.23 -14.96 -13.91
C ASN A 52 -26.93 -15.43 -13.21
N PRO A 53 -26.87 -15.46 -11.87
CA PRO A 53 -25.70 -15.94 -11.12
C PRO A 53 -25.52 -17.48 -11.16
N HIS A 54 -26.52 -18.24 -11.62
CA HIS A 54 -26.44 -19.69 -11.75
C HIS A 54 -25.75 -20.15 -13.05
N GLU A 55 -25.43 -19.23 -13.95
CA GLU A 55 -24.61 -19.52 -15.12
C GLU A 55 -23.17 -19.89 -14.72
N ARG A 56 -22.46 -20.57 -15.62
CA ARG A 56 -21.05 -20.92 -15.40
C ARG A 56 -20.16 -19.79 -15.83
N ALA A 57 -19.23 -19.40 -14.96
CA ALA A 57 -18.15 -18.48 -15.31
C ALA A 57 -17.31 -19.06 -16.46
N ALA A 58 -17.12 -18.26 -17.51
CA ALA A 58 -16.33 -18.66 -18.67
C ALA A 58 -14.87 -18.25 -18.49
N PHE A 59 -14.00 -19.19 -18.12
CA PHE A 59 -12.54 -19.00 -18.04
C PHE A 59 -11.88 -19.15 -19.42
N GLU A 60 -12.44 -18.44 -20.39
CA GLU A 60 -11.99 -18.50 -21.78
C GLU A 60 -10.77 -17.60 -21.97
N PRO A 61 -9.69 -18.11 -22.60
CA PRO A 61 -8.60 -17.26 -23.03
C PRO A 61 -9.09 -16.29 -24.09
N VAL A 62 -8.56 -15.07 -24.05
CA VAL A 62 -8.67 -14.17 -25.20
C VAL A 62 -7.95 -14.78 -26.41
N THR A 63 -8.20 -14.24 -27.59
CA THR A 63 -7.53 -14.71 -28.82
C THR A 63 -6.01 -14.67 -28.66
N ALA A 64 -5.29 -15.59 -29.34
CA ALA A 64 -3.83 -15.67 -29.25
C ALA A 64 -3.14 -14.31 -29.53
N SER A 65 -3.63 -13.56 -30.52
CA SER A 65 -3.15 -12.21 -30.84
C SER A 65 -3.35 -11.22 -29.68
N ARG A 66 -4.50 -11.28 -28.99
CA ARG A 66 -4.76 -10.43 -27.82
C ARG A 66 -3.86 -10.81 -26.65
N THR A 67 -3.64 -12.11 -26.42
CA THR A 67 -2.70 -12.59 -25.38
C THR A 67 -1.29 -12.09 -25.67
N GLN A 68 -0.79 -12.26 -26.90
CA GLN A 68 0.55 -11.79 -27.26
C GLN A 68 0.68 -10.26 -27.14
N LEU A 69 -0.34 -9.50 -27.56
CA LEU A 69 -0.35 -8.05 -27.39
C LEU A 69 -0.32 -7.65 -25.91
N ALA A 70 -1.11 -8.31 -25.06
CA ALA A 70 -1.09 -8.07 -23.62
C ALA A 70 0.30 -8.36 -23.02
N LEU A 71 0.94 -9.47 -23.40
CA LEU A 71 2.28 -9.81 -22.91
C LEU A 71 3.35 -8.79 -23.36
N LEU A 72 3.26 -8.28 -24.59
CA LEU A 72 4.20 -7.29 -25.13
C LEU A 72 4.00 -5.90 -24.52
N LYS A 73 2.75 -5.42 -24.47
CA LYS A 73 2.41 -4.11 -23.92
C LYS A 73 2.80 -4.00 -22.45
N ASN A 74 2.66 -5.09 -21.69
CA ASN A 74 2.93 -5.12 -20.26
C ASN A 74 4.35 -5.63 -19.92
N ARG A 75 5.30 -5.58 -20.87
CA ARG A 75 6.67 -6.09 -20.65
C ARG A 75 7.35 -5.56 -19.37
N PRO A 76 7.31 -4.26 -19.03
CA PRO A 76 7.92 -3.77 -17.78
C PRO A 76 7.26 -4.35 -16.52
N LEU A 77 5.92 -4.44 -16.50
CA LEU A 77 5.17 -5.03 -15.39
C LEU A 77 5.48 -6.53 -15.25
N ARG A 78 5.55 -7.25 -16.37
CA ARG A 78 5.92 -8.67 -16.36
C ARG A 78 7.33 -8.88 -15.85
N GLN A 79 8.28 -8.03 -16.21
CA GLN A 79 9.64 -8.13 -15.68
C GLN A 79 9.66 -7.88 -14.16
N ALA A 80 8.99 -6.82 -13.69
CA ALA A 80 8.86 -6.52 -12.26
C ALA A 80 8.24 -7.67 -11.47
N TRP A 81 7.25 -8.36 -12.05
CA TRP A 81 6.68 -9.59 -11.51
C TRP A 81 7.69 -10.73 -11.48
N MET A 82 8.36 -11.03 -12.59
CA MET A 82 9.31 -12.15 -12.68
C MET A 82 10.45 -12.02 -11.66
N ASP A 83 10.91 -10.80 -11.39
CA ASP A 83 11.93 -10.52 -10.38
C ASP A 83 11.44 -10.80 -8.94
N GLU A 84 10.13 -10.80 -8.70
CA GLU A 84 9.52 -11.05 -7.39
C GLU A 84 9.00 -12.50 -7.22
N VAL A 85 8.86 -13.26 -8.32
CA VAL A 85 8.40 -14.67 -8.32
C VAL A 85 9.11 -15.55 -7.28
N PRO A 86 10.45 -15.53 -7.12
CA PRO A 86 11.10 -16.37 -6.12
C PRO A 86 10.63 -16.11 -4.68
N ARG A 87 10.31 -14.85 -4.35
CA ARG A 87 9.80 -14.46 -3.03
C ARG A 87 8.32 -14.82 -2.87
N LEU A 88 7.54 -14.63 -3.94
CA LEU A 88 6.13 -15.04 -4.02
C LEU A 88 5.97 -16.54 -3.77
N GLU A 89 6.76 -17.37 -4.44
CA GLU A 89 6.76 -18.82 -4.29
C GLU A 89 7.24 -19.25 -2.89
N SER A 90 8.31 -18.63 -2.39
CA SER A 90 8.83 -18.93 -1.06
C SER A 90 7.79 -18.66 0.04
N ALA A 91 7.06 -17.54 -0.06
CA ALA A 91 6.05 -17.13 0.92
C ALA A 91 4.87 -18.10 1.02
N LEU A 92 4.60 -18.88 -0.03
CA LEU A 92 3.44 -19.76 -0.13
C LEU A 92 3.77 -21.25 -0.30
N SER A 93 5.06 -21.61 -0.18
CA SER A 93 5.58 -22.96 -0.41
C SER A 93 4.86 -24.07 0.37
N SER A 94 4.24 -23.76 1.51
CA SER A 94 3.47 -24.69 2.36
C SER A 94 1.95 -24.56 2.22
N THR A 95 1.44 -23.79 1.27
CA THR A 95 0.01 -23.50 1.10
C THR A 95 -0.56 -24.11 -0.18
N SER A 96 -1.89 -24.12 -0.33
CA SER A 96 -2.60 -24.49 -1.56
C SER A 96 -3.04 -23.30 -2.39
N CYS A 97 -2.20 -22.27 -2.41
CA CYS A 97 -2.50 -21.03 -3.12
C CYS A 97 -1.61 -20.89 -4.36
N ALA A 98 -2.08 -20.11 -5.31
CA ALA A 98 -1.26 -19.66 -6.43
C ALA A 98 -1.35 -18.15 -6.61
N TRP A 99 -0.24 -17.59 -7.09
CA TRP A 99 -0.20 -16.21 -7.50
C TRP A 99 -0.54 -16.07 -8.97
N MET A 100 -1.30 -15.04 -9.29
CA MET A 100 -1.73 -14.68 -10.63
C MET A 100 -1.51 -13.19 -10.84
N LEU A 101 -1.08 -12.81 -12.04
CA LEU A 101 -0.92 -11.42 -12.45
C LEU A 101 -1.80 -11.15 -13.65
N THR A 102 -2.67 -10.16 -13.52
CA THR A 102 -3.46 -9.63 -14.63
C THR A 102 -2.91 -8.29 -15.10
N ASP A 103 -3.13 -7.96 -16.37
CA ASP A 103 -2.98 -6.59 -16.84
C ASP A 103 -4.19 -5.72 -16.43
N ALA A 104 -4.13 -4.43 -16.72
CA ALA A 104 -5.19 -3.46 -16.41
C ALA A 104 -6.57 -3.82 -16.98
N THR A 105 -6.64 -4.69 -18.00
CA THR A 105 -7.89 -5.12 -18.64
C THR A 105 -8.43 -6.43 -18.08
N GLY A 106 -7.71 -7.05 -17.13
CA GLY A 106 -8.06 -8.33 -16.52
C GLY A 106 -7.50 -9.55 -17.26
N VAL A 107 -6.68 -9.37 -18.30
CA VAL A 107 -6.06 -10.50 -19.01
C VAL A 107 -4.89 -11.04 -18.20
N LEU A 108 -4.85 -12.35 -17.97
CA LEU A 108 -3.77 -13.01 -17.23
C LEU A 108 -2.46 -12.98 -18.02
N ILE A 109 -1.40 -12.42 -17.41
CA ILE A 109 -0.07 -12.22 -18.00
C ILE A 109 1.08 -12.84 -17.18
N GLY A 110 0.77 -13.44 -16.02
CA GLY A 110 1.68 -14.20 -15.17
C GLY A 110 0.94 -15.14 -14.21
N SER A 111 1.57 -16.26 -13.84
CA SER A 111 1.06 -17.22 -12.87
C SER A 111 2.22 -18.05 -12.29
N THR A 112 2.11 -18.47 -11.03
CA THR A 112 3.05 -19.41 -10.38
C THR A 112 2.49 -20.83 -10.23
N CYS A 113 1.26 -21.09 -10.68
CA CYS A 113 0.58 -22.36 -10.42
C CYS A 113 1.09 -23.50 -11.33
N VAL A 114 1.30 -24.67 -10.71
CA VAL A 114 1.23 -25.98 -11.34
C VAL A 114 0.03 -26.67 -10.72
N GLY A 115 -1.04 -26.90 -11.49
CA GLY A 115 -2.34 -27.36 -10.98
C GLY A 115 -2.25 -28.63 -10.12
N ARG A 116 -3.08 -28.70 -9.08
CA ARG A 116 -3.13 -29.83 -8.14
C ARG A 116 -4.27 -30.78 -8.47
N SER A 117 -4.14 -32.05 -8.07
CA SER A 117 -5.11 -33.10 -8.39
C SER A 117 -6.53 -32.86 -7.84
N HIS A 118 -6.69 -32.04 -6.80
CA HIS A 118 -7.99 -31.70 -6.21
C HIS A 118 -8.63 -30.42 -6.78
N GLU A 119 -7.91 -29.69 -7.63
CA GLU A 119 -8.35 -28.42 -8.19
C GLU A 119 -9.04 -28.65 -9.53
N ALA A 120 -10.24 -28.09 -9.69
CA ALA A 120 -10.98 -28.13 -10.95
C ALA A 120 -10.88 -26.81 -11.73
N LEU A 121 -10.85 -25.68 -11.01
CA LEU A 121 -10.85 -24.35 -11.60
C LEU A 121 -9.45 -23.79 -11.77
N MET A 122 -8.55 -23.98 -10.80
CA MET A 122 -7.21 -23.41 -10.86
C MET A 122 -6.42 -23.79 -12.13
N PRO A 123 -6.42 -25.04 -12.63
CA PRO A 123 -5.72 -25.39 -13.87
C PRO A 123 -6.24 -24.64 -15.11
N VAL A 124 -7.51 -24.22 -15.10
CA VAL A 124 -8.15 -23.51 -16.20
C VAL A 124 -7.97 -22.00 -16.06
N ALA A 125 -8.18 -21.46 -14.85
CA ALA A 125 -8.15 -20.04 -14.53
C ALA A 125 -6.74 -19.43 -14.59
N THR A 126 -5.70 -20.24 -14.36
CA THR A 126 -4.30 -19.80 -14.30
C THR A 126 -3.59 -19.82 -15.67
N ARG A 127 -4.29 -20.15 -16.76
CA ARG A 127 -3.72 -20.17 -18.11
C ARG A 127 -3.51 -18.74 -18.61
N LEU A 128 -2.32 -18.46 -19.13
CA LEU A 128 -2.02 -17.15 -19.71
C LEU A 128 -3.04 -16.79 -20.80
N GLY A 129 -3.50 -15.54 -20.79
CA GLY A 129 -4.53 -15.04 -21.69
C GLY A 129 -5.96 -15.21 -21.20
N VAL A 130 -6.22 -15.97 -20.13
CA VAL A 130 -7.55 -16.03 -19.51
C VAL A 130 -8.00 -14.65 -19.08
N ASN A 131 -9.24 -14.29 -19.40
CA ASN A 131 -9.83 -13.01 -19.03
C ASN A 131 -10.51 -13.14 -17.66
N LEU A 132 -9.91 -12.53 -16.64
CA LEU A 132 -10.42 -12.49 -15.26
C LEU A 132 -11.16 -11.18 -14.92
N SER A 133 -11.49 -10.37 -15.93
CA SER A 133 -12.27 -9.14 -15.73
C SER A 133 -13.67 -9.45 -15.18
N GLU A 134 -14.22 -8.47 -14.47
CA GLU A 134 -15.58 -8.54 -13.90
C GLU A 134 -16.64 -8.84 -14.97
N ASP A 135 -16.44 -8.36 -16.19
CA ASP A 135 -17.35 -8.58 -17.33
C ASP A 135 -17.31 -10.01 -17.89
N ALA A 136 -16.25 -10.77 -17.62
CA ALA A 136 -16.05 -12.12 -18.15
C ALA A 136 -16.39 -13.20 -17.11
N VAL A 137 -15.92 -13.03 -15.88
CA VAL A 137 -16.01 -14.04 -14.81
C VAL A 137 -16.83 -13.57 -13.62
N GLY A 138 -17.51 -12.43 -13.74
CA GLY A 138 -18.33 -11.86 -12.68
C GLY A 138 -17.47 -11.30 -11.54
N THR A 139 -18.05 -11.19 -10.35
CA THR A 139 -17.36 -10.68 -9.16
C THR A 139 -16.18 -11.57 -8.78
N THR A 140 -14.97 -11.04 -8.95
CA THR A 140 -13.69 -11.66 -8.59
C THR A 140 -12.83 -10.66 -7.81
N ALA A 141 -11.94 -11.15 -6.95
CA ALA A 141 -11.01 -10.27 -6.25
C ALA A 141 -10.19 -9.37 -7.21
N PRO A 142 -9.60 -9.87 -8.33
CA PRO A 142 -8.89 -9.00 -9.26
C PRO A 142 -9.79 -7.94 -9.89
N GLY A 143 -11.02 -8.28 -10.27
CA GLY A 143 -11.98 -7.32 -10.82
C GLY A 143 -12.38 -6.22 -9.84
N VAL A 144 -12.69 -6.58 -8.59
CA VAL A 144 -13.07 -5.60 -7.56
C VAL A 144 -11.86 -4.74 -7.13
N ALA A 145 -10.66 -5.32 -7.02
CA ALA A 145 -9.43 -4.59 -6.71
C ALA A 145 -9.06 -3.60 -7.83
N ALA A 146 -9.21 -3.98 -9.10
CA ALA A 146 -9.02 -3.09 -10.25
C ALA A 146 -9.98 -1.88 -10.21
N ARG A 147 -11.20 -2.05 -9.69
CA ARG A 147 -12.21 -0.98 -9.65
C ARG A 147 -12.05 -0.07 -8.44
N THR A 148 -11.81 -0.65 -7.27
CA THR A 148 -11.70 0.10 -6.01
C THR A 148 -10.32 0.73 -5.82
N GLY A 149 -9.30 0.20 -6.51
CA GLY A 149 -7.92 0.63 -6.32
C GLY A 149 -7.37 0.31 -4.93
N LYS A 150 -7.94 -0.70 -4.24
CA LYS A 150 -7.57 -1.12 -2.88
C LYS A 150 -7.38 -2.65 -2.79
N PRO A 151 -6.49 -3.12 -1.91
CA PRO A 151 -6.42 -4.54 -1.56
C PRO A 151 -7.69 -5.04 -0.89
N LEU A 152 -8.15 -6.25 -1.23
CA LEU A 152 -9.36 -6.87 -0.67
C LEU A 152 -9.39 -8.39 -0.88
N CYS A 153 -10.35 -9.05 -0.21
CA CYS A 153 -10.70 -10.45 -0.43
C CYS A 153 -12.09 -10.56 -1.08
N VAL A 154 -12.27 -11.62 -1.87
CA VAL A 154 -13.57 -12.14 -2.31
C VAL A 154 -13.58 -13.63 -1.98
N GLN A 155 -14.54 -14.07 -1.17
CA GLN A 155 -14.56 -15.40 -0.58
C GLN A 155 -15.87 -16.14 -0.85
N GLY A 156 -15.74 -17.31 -1.46
CA GLY A 156 -16.83 -18.25 -1.69
C GLY A 156 -18.08 -17.63 -2.30
N GLY A 157 -19.17 -17.57 -1.53
CA GLY A 157 -20.43 -16.95 -1.96
C GLY A 157 -20.36 -15.47 -2.35
N GLU A 158 -19.26 -14.76 -2.04
CA GLU A 158 -19.03 -13.40 -2.52
C GLU A 158 -18.75 -13.35 -4.03
N HIS A 159 -18.29 -14.45 -4.63
CA HIS A 159 -18.19 -14.54 -6.08
C HIS A 159 -19.56 -14.53 -6.73
N PHE A 160 -19.70 -13.87 -7.89
CA PHE A 160 -21.01 -13.72 -8.53
C PHE A 160 -21.58 -15.06 -8.98
N PHE A 161 -20.82 -15.84 -9.76
CA PHE A 161 -21.28 -17.12 -10.30
C PHE A 161 -21.18 -18.25 -9.27
N ASP A 162 -22.20 -19.12 -9.25
CA ASP A 162 -22.21 -20.29 -8.37
C ASP A 162 -21.05 -21.26 -8.69
N SER A 163 -20.62 -21.33 -9.95
CA SER A 163 -19.55 -22.23 -10.40
C SER A 163 -18.17 -21.91 -9.81
N VAL A 164 -18.00 -20.76 -9.16
CA VAL A 164 -16.74 -20.31 -8.55
C VAL A 164 -16.87 -20.08 -7.04
N LYS A 165 -17.97 -20.51 -6.42
CA LYS A 165 -18.19 -20.40 -4.96
C LYS A 165 -17.23 -21.19 -4.09
N GLU A 166 -16.43 -22.08 -4.67
CA GLU A 166 -15.37 -22.77 -3.95
C GLU A 166 -14.06 -21.98 -3.93
N MET A 167 -14.00 -20.82 -4.60
CA MET A 167 -12.80 -20.00 -4.67
C MET A 167 -12.66 -19.08 -3.45
N HIS A 168 -11.41 -18.87 -3.05
CA HIS A 168 -11.01 -17.85 -2.08
C HIS A 168 -9.89 -17.03 -2.73
N CYS A 169 -10.17 -15.75 -2.97
CA CYS A 169 -9.25 -14.86 -3.67
C CYS A 169 -8.93 -13.63 -2.83
N ALA A 170 -7.69 -13.18 -2.88
CA ALA A 170 -7.25 -11.92 -2.33
C ALA A 170 -6.40 -11.19 -3.36
N ALA A 171 -6.73 -9.93 -3.64
CA ALA A 171 -6.11 -9.19 -4.71
C ALA A 171 -5.68 -7.80 -4.27
N ALA A 172 -4.63 -7.29 -4.91
CA ALA A 172 -4.14 -5.94 -4.71
C ALA A 172 -3.71 -5.30 -6.04
N PRO A 173 -4.10 -4.04 -6.29
CA PRO A 173 -3.76 -3.36 -7.53
C PRO A 173 -2.30 -2.93 -7.54
N ILE A 174 -1.72 -2.88 -8.74
CA ILE A 174 -0.38 -2.39 -9.03
C ILE A 174 -0.52 -1.14 -9.91
N ARG A 175 0.08 -0.02 -9.51
CA ARG A 175 0.02 1.24 -10.25
C ARG A 175 1.28 1.51 -11.07
N ASP A 176 1.11 2.23 -12.17
CA ASP A 176 2.21 2.77 -12.97
C ASP A 176 2.61 4.18 -12.50
N ILE A 177 3.64 4.74 -13.14
CA ILE A 177 4.13 6.10 -12.87
C ILE A 177 3.10 7.20 -13.19
N ARG A 178 2.00 6.88 -13.89
CA ARG A 178 0.89 7.81 -14.15
C ARG A 178 -0.19 7.71 -13.08
N GLY A 179 0.00 6.85 -12.07
CA GLY A 179 -0.97 6.56 -11.01
C GLY A 179 -2.12 5.67 -11.46
N GLN A 180 -2.11 5.19 -12.69
CA GLN A 180 -3.13 4.30 -13.26
C GLN A 180 -2.85 2.87 -12.84
N ILE A 181 -3.89 2.03 -12.77
CA ILE A 181 -3.70 0.61 -12.48
C ILE A 181 -3.07 -0.04 -13.72
N ALA A 182 -1.85 -0.54 -13.57
CA ALA A 182 -1.12 -1.28 -14.60
C ALA A 182 -1.56 -2.73 -14.67
N GLY A 183 -1.98 -3.28 -13.53
CA GLY A 183 -2.40 -4.66 -13.38
C GLY A 183 -2.85 -4.96 -11.96
N VAL A 184 -3.24 -6.21 -11.72
CA VAL A 184 -3.65 -6.66 -10.39
C VAL A 184 -2.94 -7.96 -10.06
N LEU A 185 -2.33 -8.00 -8.88
CA LEU A 185 -1.81 -9.21 -8.26
C LEU A 185 -2.96 -9.90 -7.53
N ASP A 186 -3.17 -11.17 -7.83
CA ASP A 186 -4.18 -12.00 -7.19
C ASP A 186 -3.53 -13.24 -6.56
N LEU A 187 -4.03 -13.58 -5.37
CA LEU A 187 -3.71 -14.76 -4.60
C LEU A 187 -4.98 -15.60 -4.51
N SER A 188 -4.97 -16.77 -5.13
CA SER A 188 -6.16 -17.63 -5.23
C SER A 188 -5.91 -19.01 -4.63
N SER A 189 -6.92 -19.55 -3.96
CA SER A 189 -7.01 -20.94 -3.52
C SER A 189 -8.40 -21.51 -3.82
N GLU A 190 -8.48 -22.80 -4.11
CA GLU A 190 -9.72 -23.53 -4.36
C GLU A 190 -10.04 -24.43 -3.17
N ARG A 191 -11.28 -24.34 -2.67
CA ARG A 191 -11.86 -25.05 -1.51
C ARG A 191 -11.24 -24.76 -0.15
N ILE A 192 -9.99 -24.34 -0.11
CA ILE A 192 -9.24 -24.12 1.14
C ILE A 192 -9.22 -22.62 1.45
N PRO A 193 -9.90 -22.17 2.52
CA PRO A 193 -9.84 -20.77 2.92
C PRO A 193 -8.47 -20.39 3.48
N PHE A 194 -8.12 -19.11 3.39
CA PHE A 194 -6.89 -18.60 3.97
C PHE A 194 -6.93 -18.65 5.51
N SER A 195 -5.81 -19.06 6.11
CA SER A 195 -5.58 -19.04 7.56
C SER A 195 -4.86 -17.76 8.04
N PHE A 196 -4.65 -16.81 7.15
CA PHE A 196 -3.93 -15.55 7.35
C PHE A 196 -4.63 -14.39 6.63
N ASP A 197 -4.18 -13.16 6.88
CA ASP A 197 -4.68 -11.97 6.18
C ASP A 197 -4.14 -11.92 4.73
N ALA A 198 -4.83 -12.61 3.84
CA ALA A 198 -4.43 -12.72 2.44
C ALA A 198 -4.47 -11.39 1.68
N ALA A 199 -5.37 -10.46 2.04
CA ALA A 199 -5.41 -9.13 1.43
C ALA A 199 -4.18 -8.30 1.80
N ALA A 200 -3.75 -8.36 3.06
CA ALA A 200 -2.52 -7.70 3.50
C ALA A 200 -1.29 -8.31 2.79
N VAL A 201 -1.20 -9.63 2.70
CA VAL A 201 -0.10 -10.33 2.01
C VAL A 201 -0.06 -9.95 0.52
N ALA A 202 -1.20 -10.00 -0.18
CA ALA A 202 -1.30 -9.55 -1.56
C ALA A 202 -0.88 -8.08 -1.71
N GLY A 203 -1.28 -7.21 -0.77
CA GLY A 203 -0.90 -5.80 -0.74
C GLY A 203 0.62 -5.58 -0.65
N VAL A 204 1.31 -6.32 0.22
CA VAL A 204 2.78 -6.23 0.37
C VAL A 204 3.49 -6.60 -0.93
N PHE A 205 3.12 -7.73 -1.53
CA PHE A 205 3.75 -8.19 -2.76
C PHE A 205 3.38 -7.34 -3.99
N ALA A 206 2.14 -6.86 -4.08
CA ALA A 206 1.76 -5.89 -5.10
C ALA A 206 2.56 -4.60 -4.97
N GLY A 207 2.78 -4.11 -3.74
CA GLY A 207 3.65 -2.97 -3.47
C GLY A 207 5.10 -3.21 -3.88
N ALA A 208 5.64 -4.42 -3.68
CA ALA A 208 6.98 -4.78 -4.14
C ALA A 208 7.09 -4.74 -5.68
N ILE A 209 6.12 -5.31 -6.39
CA ILE A 209 6.06 -5.29 -7.85
C ILE A 209 5.85 -3.85 -8.36
N GLU A 210 4.97 -3.08 -7.73
CA GLU A 210 4.73 -1.66 -8.02
C GLU A 210 6.02 -0.86 -7.90
N ASN A 211 6.77 -1.01 -6.81
CA ASN A 211 8.05 -0.30 -6.63
C ASN A 211 9.05 -0.59 -7.76
N ARG A 212 9.14 -1.85 -8.20
CA ARG A 212 9.99 -2.23 -9.34
C ARG A 212 9.50 -1.62 -10.65
N LEU A 213 8.19 -1.67 -10.89
CA LEU A 213 7.56 -1.11 -12.07
C LEU A 213 7.79 0.41 -12.16
N LEU A 214 7.56 1.13 -11.06
CA LEU A 214 7.74 2.58 -10.97
C LEU A 214 9.18 2.95 -11.34
N VAL A 215 10.16 2.27 -10.76
CA VAL A 215 11.59 2.51 -11.04
C VAL A 215 11.95 2.17 -12.49
N ALA A 216 11.40 1.08 -13.04
CA ALA A 216 11.64 0.68 -14.42
C ALA A 216 11.04 1.66 -15.44
N GLN A 217 9.89 2.26 -15.12
CA GLN A 217 9.20 3.23 -15.97
C GLN A 217 9.70 4.67 -15.81
N SER A 218 10.49 4.95 -14.76
CA SER A 218 11.02 6.27 -14.43
C SER A 218 12.18 6.69 -15.32
N THR A 219 12.05 6.54 -16.64
CA THR A 219 12.99 7.12 -17.59
C THR A 219 12.96 8.64 -17.43
N GLU A 220 14.12 9.28 -17.30
CA GLU A 220 14.26 10.74 -17.16
C GLU A 220 13.71 11.33 -15.86
N HIS A 221 13.68 10.53 -14.79
CA HIS A 221 13.31 11.02 -13.46
C HIS A 221 14.47 10.93 -12.47
N LEU A 222 14.53 11.89 -11.55
CA LEU A 222 15.29 11.72 -10.31
C LEU A 222 14.43 10.89 -9.34
N VAL A 223 14.86 9.67 -9.05
CA VAL A 223 14.14 8.76 -8.14
C VAL A 223 14.72 8.89 -6.74
N ILE A 224 13.92 9.37 -5.81
CA ILE A 224 14.26 9.45 -4.38
C ILE A 224 13.74 8.21 -3.68
N ARG A 225 14.60 7.56 -2.92
CA ARG A 225 14.26 6.46 -2.01
C ARG A 225 14.45 6.94 -0.59
N PHE A 226 13.46 6.77 0.28
CA PHE A 226 13.58 7.19 1.67
C PHE A 226 12.75 6.33 2.62
N GLN A 227 13.26 6.19 3.85
CA GLN A 227 12.58 5.47 4.93
C GLN A 227 13.17 5.83 6.30
N ILE A 228 12.45 5.58 7.40
CA ILE A 228 12.87 5.91 8.77
C ILE A 228 14.18 5.22 9.22
N THR A 229 14.57 4.11 8.57
CA THR A 229 15.87 3.47 8.77
C THR A 229 16.48 3.08 7.41
N ALA A 230 17.81 3.06 7.33
CA ALA A 230 18.52 2.82 6.08
C ALA A 230 18.32 1.37 5.56
N GLU A 231 18.12 0.41 6.44
CA GLU A 231 17.95 -1.02 6.11
C GLU A 231 16.65 -1.27 5.33
N LEU A 232 15.66 -0.38 5.47
CA LEU A 232 14.36 -0.53 4.83
C LEU A 232 14.33 0.02 3.39
N LEU A 233 15.38 0.72 2.93
CA LEU A 233 15.46 1.33 1.60
C LEU A 233 15.44 0.31 0.45
N ASP A 234 15.81 -0.93 0.73
CA ASP A 234 15.87 -2.03 -0.25
C ASP A 234 14.75 -3.07 -0.02
N THR A 235 13.70 -2.68 0.69
CA THR A 235 12.52 -3.51 0.99
C THR A 235 11.28 -3.01 0.27
N ALA A 236 10.18 -3.78 0.30
CA ALA A 236 8.89 -3.35 -0.24
C ALA A 236 8.31 -2.12 0.48
N MET A 237 8.79 -1.79 1.69
CA MET A 237 8.33 -0.67 2.49
C MET A 237 8.98 0.67 2.11
N VAL A 238 9.92 0.70 1.16
CA VAL A 238 10.62 1.94 0.77
C VAL A 238 9.64 3.00 0.25
N GLY A 239 9.79 4.24 0.74
CA GLY A 239 9.14 5.39 0.14
C GLY A 239 9.83 5.77 -1.17
N LEU A 240 9.07 5.88 -2.26
CA LEU A 240 9.58 6.25 -3.58
C LEU A 240 8.88 7.49 -4.11
N ILE A 241 9.66 8.42 -4.66
CA ILE A 241 9.20 9.60 -5.38
C ILE A 241 9.99 9.70 -6.67
N GLY A 242 9.31 9.98 -7.78
CA GLY A 242 9.93 10.38 -9.04
C GLY A 242 9.74 11.87 -9.29
N ILE A 243 10.84 12.57 -9.57
CA ILE A 243 10.84 13.98 -9.90
C ILE A 243 11.17 14.14 -11.38
N ASP A 244 10.35 14.89 -12.13
CA ASP A 244 10.53 15.14 -13.56
C ASP A 244 11.67 16.13 -13.85
N ALA A 245 11.96 16.34 -15.14
CA ALA A 245 13.01 17.25 -15.60
C ALA A 245 12.75 18.71 -15.23
N GLU A 246 11.50 19.08 -14.97
CA GLU A 246 11.13 20.42 -14.51
C GLU A 246 11.16 20.55 -12.97
N GLY A 247 11.62 19.52 -12.26
CA GLY A 247 11.77 19.53 -10.82
C GLY A 247 10.46 19.37 -10.05
N ARG A 248 9.41 18.84 -10.66
CA ARG A 248 8.11 18.57 -10.01
C ARG A 248 7.98 17.09 -9.66
N ILE A 249 7.23 16.79 -8.61
CA ILE A 249 6.89 15.42 -8.26
C ILE A 249 5.91 14.86 -9.30
N ALA A 250 6.41 13.95 -10.12
CA ALA A 250 5.63 13.26 -11.14
C ALA A 250 4.77 12.16 -10.52
N TRP A 251 5.33 11.40 -9.59
CA TRP A 251 4.66 10.30 -8.91
C TRP A 251 5.25 10.02 -7.52
N GLU A 252 4.44 9.40 -6.67
CA GLU A 252 4.82 8.92 -5.35
C GLU A 252 4.19 7.53 -5.13
N ASN A 253 4.87 6.60 -4.47
CA ASN A 253 4.25 5.34 -4.07
C ASN A 253 3.44 5.50 -2.76
N ALA A 254 2.73 4.44 -2.35
CA ALA A 254 1.91 4.48 -1.13
C ALA A 254 2.72 4.72 0.15
N ALA A 255 3.92 4.13 0.25
CA ALA A 255 4.81 4.30 1.39
C ALA A 255 5.29 5.76 1.52
N ALA A 256 5.67 6.40 0.41
CA ALA A 256 6.04 7.81 0.39
C ALA A 256 4.89 8.71 0.88
N ARG A 257 3.66 8.52 0.36
CA ARG A 257 2.49 9.29 0.81
C ARG A 257 2.27 9.18 2.33
N SER A 258 2.42 7.97 2.87
CA SER A 258 2.28 7.69 4.31
C SER A 258 3.34 8.43 5.13
N LEU A 259 4.61 8.32 4.74
CA LEU A 259 5.73 8.98 5.43
C LEU A 259 5.65 10.51 5.39
N LEU A 260 5.14 11.06 4.28
CA LEU A 260 4.98 12.50 4.10
C LEU A 260 3.72 13.05 4.81
N GLY A 261 2.89 12.19 5.42
CA GLY A 261 1.65 12.60 6.08
C GLY A 261 0.56 13.09 5.11
N GLY A 262 0.63 12.71 3.83
CA GLY A 262 -0.37 13.11 2.83
C GLY A 262 -1.67 12.33 2.97
N SER A 263 -2.79 13.04 3.12
CA SER A 263 -4.14 12.47 2.93
C SER A 263 -4.38 12.18 1.44
N THR A 264 -5.13 11.11 1.14
CA THR A 264 -5.59 10.74 -0.21
C THR A 264 -6.54 11.77 -0.86
N LEU A 265 -6.91 12.83 -0.14
CA LEU A 265 -7.74 13.92 -0.61
C LEU A 265 -6.90 14.96 -1.36
N ALA A 266 -7.04 14.96 -2.69
CA ALA A 266 -6.71 16.02 -3.64
C ALA A 266 -5.55 16.95 -3.24
N VAL A 267 -4.31 16.49 -3.46
CA VAL A 267 -3.14 17.37 -3.49
C VAL A 267 -3.36 18.37 -4.61
N HIS A 268 -3.56 19.65 -4.27
CA HIS A 268 -3.61 20.75 -5.25
C HIS A 268 -2.34 20.70 -6.11
N HIS A 269 -2.45 21.04 -7.41
CA HIS A 269 -1.29 21.03 -8.33
C HIS A 269 -0.08 21.83 -7.81
N GLU A 270 -0.33 22.82 -6.95
CA GLU A 270 0.67 23.70 -6.33
C GLU A 270 1.46 23.06 -5.18
N ASP A 271 1.04 21.90 -4.66
CA ASP A 271 1.72 21.19 -3.55
C ASP A 271 2.63 20.03 -4.01
N ARG A 272 2.89 19.94 -5.31
CA ARG A 272 3.74 18.90 -5.92
C ARG A 272 5.21 19.30 -6.07
N THR A 273 5.66 20.31 -5.35
CA THR A 273 7.06 20.71 -5.37
C THR A 273 7.87 19.92 -4.33
N PRO A 274 9.10 19.48 -4.67
CA PRO A 274 9.93 18.74 -3.72
C PRO A 274 10.29 19.54 -2.47
N ASP A 275 10.41 20.86 -2.56
CA ASP A 275 10.67 21.75 -1.42
C ASP A 275 9.56 21.68 -0.36
N ARG A 276 8.29 21.70 -0.77
CA ARG A 276 7.16 21.59 0.17
C ARG A 276 7.02 20.19 0.75
N ARG A 277 7.30 19.15 -0.03
CA ARG A 277 7.06 17.76 0.38
C ARG A 277 8.23 17.19 1.18
N LEU A 278 9.46 17.44 0.74
CA LEU A 278 10.69 16.87 1.30
C LEU A 278 11.53 17.89 2.08
N GLY A 279 11.21 19.19 2.02
CA GLY A 279 11.97 20.23 2.70
C GLY A 279 13.29 20.60 2.00
N LEU A 280 13.51 20.08 0.79
CA LEU A 280 14.74 20.28 0.01
C LEU A 280 14.42 20.72 -1.40
N SER A 281 15.24 21.63 -1.92
CA SER A 281 15.22 22.03 -3.33
C SER A 281 15.70 20.89 -4.24
N TRP A 282 15.38 20.98 -5.54
CA TRP A 282 15.85 20.00 -6.53
C TRP A 282 17.38 19.80 -6.51
N PRO A 283 18.24 20.86 -6.50
CA PRO A 283 19.70 20.72 -6.40
C PRO A 283 20.19 19.97 -5.14
N GLN A 284 19.48 20.11 -4.03
CA GLN A 284 19.83 19.41 -2.79
C GLN A 284 19.41 17.94 -2.84
N LEU A 285 18.23 17.63 -3.37
CA LEU A 285 17.78 16.24 -3.56
C LEU A 285 18.64 15.49 -4.56
N ALA A 286 18.99 16.18 -5.63
CA ALA A 286 20.00 15.80 -6.60
C ALA A 286 21.34 15.40 -5.99
N SER A 287 21.71 16.07 -4.89
CA SER A 287 23.00 15.85 -4.23
C SER A 287 23.03 14.69 -3.23
N LEU A 288 21.88 14.07 -2.97
CA LEU A 288 21.81 12.89 -2.14
C LEU A 288 22.66 11.76 -2.75
N PRO A 289 23.28 10.93 -1.92
CA PRO A 289 24.17 9.90 -2.41
C PRO A 289 23.40 8.90 -3.29
N ALA A 290 24.04 8.39 -4.34
CA ALA A 290 23.47 7.33 -5.19
C ALA A 290 23.54 5.94 -4.53
N SER A 291 24.48 5.73 -3.62
CA SER A 291 24.68 4.50 -2.84
C SER A 291 24.82 4.83 -1.36
N GLY A 292 24.39 3.92 -0.47
CA GLY A 292 24.24 4.20 0.96
C GLY A 292 22.99 5.03 1.25
N ALA A 293 23.03 5.88 2.27
CA ALA A 293 21.94 6.79 2.62
C ALA A 293 22.45 8.00 3.41
N ALA A 294 21.75 9.13 3.29
CA ALA A 294 21.97 10.33 4.07
C ALA A 294 20.72 10.67 4.90
N PRO A 295 20.86 11.21 6.12
CA PRO A 295 19.72 11.64 6.93
C PRO A 295 19.04 12.87 6.30
N LEU A 296 17.72 12.90 6.34
CA LEU A 296 16.84 13.96 5.86
C LEU A 296 15.73 14.20 6.88
N SER A 297 15.54 15.44 7.31
CA SER A 297 14.39 15.83 8.13
C SER A 297 13.25 16.28 7.24
N LEU A 298 12.15 15.53 7.24
CA LEU A 298 10.95 15.89 6.49
C LEU A 298 10.23 17.08 7.14
N PRO A 299 9.45 17.88 6.38
CA PRO A 299 8.71 19.03 6.91
C PRO A 299 7.73 18.70 8.04
N ASN A 300 7.25 17.46 8.11
CA ASN A 300 6.39 16.97 9.19
C ASN A 300 7.16 16.58 10.48
N GLY A 301 8.48 16.79 10.52
CA GLY A 301 9.36 16.50 11.66
C GLY A 301 9.89 15.07 11.70
N LEU A 302 9.56 14.22 10.72
CA LEU A 302 10.07 12.86 10.65
C LEU A 302 11.51 12.83 10.11
N LEU A 303 12.43 12.22 10.86
CA LEU A 303 13.78 11.93 10.37
C LEU A 303 13.75 10.64 9.54
N VAL A 304 14.25 10.72 8.31
CA VAL A 304 14.39 9.59 7.39
C VAL A 304 15.81 9.49 6.87
N TRP A 305 16.16 8.32 6.35
CA TRP A 305 17.33 8.07 5.54
C TRP A 305 16.93 8.09 4.08
N ALA A 306 17.67 8.80 3.24
CA ALA A 306 17.35 8.99 1.84
C ALA A 306 18.56 8.80 0.92
N ARG A 307 18.29 8.36 -0.31
CA ARG A 307 19.24 8.30 -1.42
C ARG A 307 18.53 8.67 -2.72
N ALA A 308 19.27 9.19 -3.69
CA ALA A 308 18.71 9.62 -4.96
C ALA A 308 19.46 9.00 -6.13
N GLU A 309 18.72 8.57 -7.16
CA GLU A 309 19.31 8.06 -8.40
C GLU A 309 18.67 8.77 -9.58
N MET A 310 19.49 9.44 -10.39
CA MET A 310 19.04 9.95 -11.69
C MET A 310 18.89 8.79 -12.67
N ARG A 311 17.67 8.59 -13.15
CA ARG A 311 17.37 7.56 -14.15
C ARG A 311 17.40 8.21 -15.53
N MET A 312 18.41 7.87 -16.32
CA MET A 312 18.54 8.30 -17.72
C MET A 312 18.35 7.10 -18.65
N PRO A 313 17.97 7.31 -19.93
CA PRO A 313 18.02 6.26 -20.94
C PRO A 313 19.41 5.61 -20.99
N ASP A 314 19.43 4.27 -21.09
CA ASP A 314 20.66 3.46 -21.16
C ASP A 314 21.43 3.79 -22.44
N GLY A 315 22.31 4.78 -22.35
CA GLY A 315 23.08 5.37 -23.45
C GLY A 315 23.67 6.74 -23.09
N LEU A 316 22.99 7.50 -22.22
CA LEU A 316 23.48 8.79 -21.71
C LEU A 316 24.21 8.68 -20.36
N ARG A 317 24.07 7.55 -19.66
CA ARG A 317 24.75 7.28 -18.38
C ARG A 317 26.28 7.37 -18.45
N GLY A 318 26.88 7.12 -19.61
CA GLY A 318 28.32 7.25 -19.85
C GLY A 318 28.74 8.58 -20.50
N LEU A 319 27.80 9.40 -20.96
CA LEU A 319 28.05 10.68 -21.62
C LEU A 319 27.92 11.87 -20.69
N VAL A 320 27.24 11.69 -19.55
CA VAL A 320 27.26 12.63 -18.44
C VAL A 320 28.28 12.10 -17.43
N PRO A 321 29.50 12.67 -17.35
CA PRO A 321 30.45 12.31 -16.29
C PRO A 321 29.70 12.50 -14.98
N ALA A 322 29.78 11.49 -14.10
CA ALA A 322 29.26 11.46 -12.73
C ALA A 322 28.71 12.83 -12.33
N TRP A 323 27.39 13.02 -12.50
CA TRP A 323 26.73 14.25 -12.13
C TRP A 323 27.21 14.58 -10.72
N SER A 324 28.02 15.64 -10.65
CA SER A 324 28.55 16.10 -9.39
C SER A 324 27.41 16.89 -8.77
N PRO A 325 27.04 16.59 -7.52
CA PRO A 325 26.10 17.43 -6.81
C PRO A 325 26.55 18.89 -6.97
N PRO A 326 25.64 19.85 -7.23
CA PRO A 326 26.01 21.24 -7.07
C PRO A 326 26.61 21.36 -5.66
N VAL A 327 27.83 21.89 -5.56
CA VAL A 327 28.47 22.15 -4.27
C VAL A 327 27.60 23.20 -3.60
N VAL A 328 26.68 22.76 -2.76
CA VAL A 328 25.96 23.64 -1.85
C VAL A 328 26.98 24.00 -0.79
N ASP A 329 27.35 25.26 -0.74
CA ASP A 329 28.20 25.79 0.31
C ASP A 329 27.50 25.52 1.65
N THR A 330 27.97 24.51 2.38
CA THR A 330 27.41 24.09 3.67
C THR A 330 27.73 25.09 4.78
N ALA A 331 28.38 26.22 4.45
CA ALA A 331 28.77 27.27 5.37
C ALA A 331 27.62 28.02 6.08
N GLU A 332 26.35 27.86 5.66
CA GLU A 332 25.21 28.47 6.36
C GLU A 332 24.16 27.48 6.88
N VAL A 333 24.50 26.20 7.02
CA VAL A 333 23.82 25.35 8.03
C VAL A 333 24.67 25.41 9.29
N GLY A 334 24.54 26.52 10.01
CA GLY A 334 25.20 26.74 11.30
C GLY A 334 24.77 25.69 12.32
N VAL A 335 25.47 24.56 12.33
CA VAL A 335 25.57 23.70 13.51
C VAL A 335 26.39 24.48 14.52
N SER A 336 25.71 25.16 15.45
CA SER A 336 26.36 25.80 16.59
C SER A 336 26.95 24.72 17.49
N THR A 337 28.20 24.34 17.25
CA THR A 337 29.03 23.52 18.11
C THR A 337 29.51 24.34 19.30
N THR A 338 28.69 24.45 20.34
CA THR A 338 29.21 24.77 21.68
C THR A 338 29.77 23.50 22.29
N GLN A 339 31.09 23.36 22.28
CA GLN A 339 31.81 22.45 23.17
C GLN A 339 31.51 22.88 24.62
N GLY A 340 30.64 22.12 25.27
CA GLY A 340 30.40 22.20 26.71
C GLY A 340 30.36 20.78 27.25
N THR A 341 31.48 20.33 27.81
CA THR A 341 31.56 19.10 28.60
C THR A 341 30.61 19.24 29.79
N THR A 342 29.40 18.72 29.67
CA THR A 342 28.46 18.58 30.77
C THR A 342 27.72 17.27 30.63
N SER A 343 27.74 16.50 31.70
CA SER A 343 27.12 15.19 31.83
C SER A 343 25.65 15.22 31.38
N MET A 344 25.17 14.10 30.82
CA MET A 344 23.74 13.87 30.65
C MET A 344 23.08 13.66 32.03
N PRO A 345 22.42 14.70 32.55
CA PRO A 345 21.02 14.56 32.94
C PRO A 345 20.25 15.82 32.55
N LEU A 346 19.46 15.83 31.45
CA LEU A 346 18.56 16.99 31.22
C LEU A 346 17.38 16.78 30.25
N LEU A 347 17.30 15.71 29.46
CA LEU A 347 16.16 15.52 28.53
C LEU A 347 14.86 15.09 29.26
N ARG A 348 14.94 14.44 30.42
CA ARG A 348 13.74 14.09 31.23
C ARG A 348 13.31 15.22 32.17
N GLU A 349 14.25 16.05 32.62
CA GLU A 349 13.98 17.19 33.51
C GLU A 349 13.40 18.38 32.76
N SER A 350 13.83 18.64 31.52
CA SER A 350 13.27 19.69 30.67
C SER A 350 11.78 19.46 30.37
N ASP A 351 11.38 18.22 30.09
CA ASP A 351 9.99 17.80 29.89
C ASP A 351 9.11 18.06 31.14
N LEU A 352 9.61 17.68 32.33
CA LEU A 352 8.88 17.87 33.59
C LEU A 352 8.77 19.35 33.97
N ALA A 353 9.85 20.12 33.81
CA ALA A 353 9.86 21.54 34.07
C ALA A 353 8.91 22.31 33.13
N LEU A 354 8.73 21.85 31.88
CA LEU A 354 7.78 22.43 30.92
C LEU A 354 6.33 22.09 31.30
N ILE A 355 6.08 20.84 31.72
CA ILE A 355 4.78 20.39 32.23
C ILE A 355 4.38 21.17 33.49
N GLN A 356 5.30 21.34 34.46
CA GLN A 356 5.04 22.06 35.70
C GLN A 356 4.81 23.56 35.47
N ARG A 357 5.61 24.23 34.62
CA ARG A 357 5.41 25.65 34.27
C ARG A 357 4.06 25.88 33.59
N THR A 358 3.66 25.00 32.69
CA THR A 358 2.37 25.12 31.99
C THR A 358 1.19 24.84 32.92
N LEU A 359 1.33 23.88 33.84
CA LEU A 359 0.33 23.63 34.89
C LEU A 359 0.19 24.84 35.82
N HIS A 360 1.29 25.49 36.20
CA HIS A 360 1.25 26.71 37.01
C HIS A 360 0.56 27.87 36.26
N ALA A 361 0.91 28.08 34.98
CA ALA A 361 0.24 29.07 34.13
C ALA A 361 -1.26 28.79 33.96
N CYS A 362 -1.65 27.51 33.95
CA CYS A 362 -3.04 27.05 33.91
C CYS A 362 -3.70 26.93 35.31
N LYS A 363 -3.08 27.44 36.39
CA LYS A 363 -3.58 27.36 37.78
C LYS A 363 -3.97 25.94 38.22
N GLY A 364 -3.21 24.93 37.80
CA GLY A 364 -3.46 23.53 38.11
C GLY A 364 -4.48 22.82 37.21
N ASN A 365 -5.06 23.51 36.21
CA ASN A 365 -5.96 22.87 35.25
C ASN A 365 -5.20 21.98 34.26
N VAL A 366 -5.17 20.67 34.56
CA VAL A 366 -4.49 19.65 33.75
C VAL A 366 -5.04 19.57 32.32
N SER A 367 -6.34 19.81 32.13
CA SER A 367 -6.94 19.79 30.78
C SER A 367 -6.51 21.01 29.95
N GLY A 368 -6.37 22.17 30.60
CA GLY A 368 -5.81 23.38 29.99
C GLY A 368 -4.35 23.20 29.59
N ALA A 369 -3.53 22.66 30.50
CA ALA A 369 -2.11 22.40 30.25
C ALA A 369 -1.90 21.36 29.15
N ALA A 370 -2.72 20.29 29.11
CA ALA A 370 -2.70 19.28 28.06
C ALA A 370 -2.97 19.87 26.67
N LYS A 371 -3.98 20.75 26.57
CA LYS A 371 -4.33 21.43 25.32
C LYS A 371 -3.22 22.37 24.85
N GLN A 372 -2.61 23.10 25.78
CA GLN A 372 -1.55 24.05 25.47
C GLN A 372 -0.23 23.36 25.08
N LEU A 373 0.05 22.19 25.65
CA LEU A 373 1.23 21.38 25.31
C LEU A 373 1.01 20.43 24.12
N GLY A 374 -0.21 20.34 23.58
CA GLY A 374 -0.53 19.41 22.48
C GLY A 374 -0.41 17.93 22.85
N VAL A 375 -0.52 17.58 24.14
CA VAL A 375 -0.35 16.21 24.65
C VAL A 375 -1.60 15.72 25.38
N SER A 376 -1.73 14.39 25.54
CA SER A 376 -2.85 13.82 26.29
C SER A 376 -2.74 14.09 27.80
N ARG A 377 -3.88 14.28 28.48
CA ARG A 377 -3.96 14.38 29.95
C ARG A 377 -3.28 13.19 30.65
N GLY A 378 -3.43 11.99 30.07
CA GLY A 378 -2.81 10.76 30.57
C GLY A 378 -1.29 10.77 30.52
N LEU A 379 -0.67 11.49 29.57
CA LEU A 379 0.79 11.65 29.51
C LEU A 379 1.28 12.56 30.67
N ILE A 380 0.57 13.67 30.92
CA ILE A 380 0.88 14.59 32.03
C ILE A 380 0.82 13.85 33.38
N TYR A 381 -0.27 13.11 33.64
CA TYR A 381 -0.39 12.34 34.88
C TYR A 381 0.66 11.24 35.03
N ARG A 382 1.10 10.63 33.92
CA ARG A 382 2.12 9.58 33.94
C ARG A 382 3.50 10.17 34.26
N ARG A 383 3.80 11.36 33.72
CA ARG A 383 5.06 12.07 34.01
C ARG A 383 5.10 12.62 35.44
N LEU A 384 4.02 13.23 35.93
CA LEU A 384 3.93 13.66 37.33
C LEU A 384 4.03 12.49 38.31
N ARG A 385 3.44 11.33 38.00
CA ARG A 385 3.56 10.11 38.82
C ARG A 385 4.96 9.50 38.77
N ALA A 386 5.61 9.53 37.61
CA ALA A 386 6.98 9.04 37.45
C ALA A 386 8.01 9.91 38.19
N ALA A 387 7.69 11.18 38.48
CA ALA A 387 8.56 12.09 39.23
C ALA A 387 8.55 11.84 40.75
N GLY A 388 7.54 11.15 41.30
CA GLY A 388 7.40 10.84 42.72
C GLY A 388 7.34 12.08 43.65
N PRO A 389 6.97 11.93 44.93
CA PRO A 389 7.13 13.00 45.91
C PRO A 389 8.60 13.04 46.36
N CYS A 390 9.38 14.00 45.86
CA CYS A 390 10.72 14.26 46.36
C CYS A 390 10.66 15.26 47.54
N ALA A 391 11.17 14.81 48.67
CA ALA A 391 11.31 15.47 49.97
C ALA A 391 11.57 16.99 49.96
N GLU A 392 10.61 17.76 50.46
CA GLU A 392 10.86 18.98 51.22
C GLU A 392 10.51 18.71 52.69
N ALA A 393 11.53 18.53 53.53
CA ALA A 393 11.59 18.96 54.94
C ALA A 393 12.82 18.34 55.63
N ARG A 394 13.98 19.01 55.54
CA ARG A 394 14.92 19.14 56.66
C ARG A 394 15.57 20.52 56.65
N SER A 395 15.35 21.20 57.78
CA SER A 395 16.06 22.35 58.38
C SER A 395 16.03 23.70 57.65
N ALA A 396 15.09 24.56 58.08
CA ALA A 396 15.39 25.53 59.14
C ALA A 396 14.23 25.52 60.16
#